data_AF-A0A930T331-F1
#
_entry.id   AF-A0A930T331-F1
#
_cell.length_a   1.000
_cell.length_b   1.000
_cell.length_c   1.000
_cell.angle_alpha   90.00
_cell.angle_beta   90.00
_cell.angle_gamma   90.00
#
_symmetry.space_group_name_H-M   'P 1'
#
loop_
_entity.id
_entity.type
_entity.pdbx_description
1 polymer ?
#
loop_
_entity_poly.entity_id
_entity_poly.type
_entity_poly.pdbx_seq_one_letter_code
_entity_poly.pdbx_strand_id
1 'polypeptide(L)'
;MIEVKSYRDLAVWQKSMDLVVNCYQLTSQFPKTEIYGLSSQIQRASVSIPANIAEGKGRNYLGDYIRHLSIANGSLKELETHLLIVERLEYIE
;
A
#
# COMPACT_ATOMS: atom_id res chain seq x y z
N MET A 1 3.94 -27.61 -0.28
CA MET A 1 3.55 -26.22 0.07
C MET A 1 4.80 -25.48 0.46
N ILE A 2 4.97 -24.21 0.05
CA ILE A 2 6.10 -23.39 0.48
C ILE A 2 5.94 -23.12 1.99
N GLU A 3 6.97 -23.43 2.77
CA GLU A 3 7.01 -23.11 4.19
C GLU A 3 7.24 -21.61 4.37
N VAL A 4 6.28 -20.91 4.97
CA VAL A 4 6.37 -19.46 5.23
C VAL A 4 7.16 -19.23 6.51
N LYS A 5 8.42 -18.82 6.39
CA LYS A 5 9.32 -18.53 7.52
C LYS A 5 9.36 -17.04 7.86
N SER A 6 9.10 -16.19 6.88
CA SER A 6 9.08 -14.74 7.00
C SER A 6 7.85 -14.15 6.33
N TYR A 7 7.46 -12.94 6.74
CA TYR A 7 6.48 -12.15 5.99
C TYR A 7 6.95 -11.88 4.54
N ARG A 8 8.26 -11.91 4.30
CA ARG A 8 8.86 -11.77 2.95
C ARG A 8 8.50 -12.91 2.01
N ASP A 9 8.12 -14.07 2.54
CA ASP A 9 7.70 -15.23 1.74
C ASP A 9 6.23 -15.11 1.30
N LEU A 10 5.48 -14.15 1.86
CA LEU A 10 4.08 -13.93 1.50
C LEU A 10 4.00 -13.24 0.14
N ALA A 11 3.37 -13.91 -0.83
CA ALA A 11 3.14 -13.35 -2.16
C ALA A 11 2.37 -12.01 -2.11
N VAL A 12 1.43 -11.87 -1.18
CA VAL A 12 0.70 -10.60 -0.97
C VAL A 12 1.64 -9.48 -0.53
N TRP A 13 2.61 -9.77 0.35
CA TRP A 13 3.58 -8.77 0.79
C TRP A 13 4.51 -8.35 -0.35
N GLN A 14 5.00 -9.31 -1.15
CA GLN A 14 5.85 -9.03 -2.31
C GLN A 14 5.13 -8.13 -3.33
N LYS A 15 3.88 -8.48 -3.68
CA LYS A 15 3.04 -7.65 -4.56
C LYS A 15 2.77 -6.27 -3.99
N SER A 16 2.58 -6.15 -2.68
CA SER A 16 2.41 -4.86 -2.02
C SER A 16 3.68 -4.01 -2.04
N MET A 17 4.87 -4.62 -2.01
CA MET A 17 6.14 -3.90 -2.20
C MET A 17 6.26 -3.36 -3.63
N ASP A 18 5.91 -4.16 -4.64
CA ASP A 18 5.90 -3.70 -6.04
C ASP A 18 4.89 -2.55 -6.22
N LEU A 19 3.72 -2.65 -5.59
CA LEU A 19 2.70 -1.60 -5.60
C LEU A 19 3.24 -0.28 -5.02
N VAL A 20 3.99 -0.31 -3.92
CA VAL A 20 4.63 0.89 -3.36
C VAL A 20 5.55 1.54 -4.40
N VAL A 21 6.44 0.77 -5.02
CA VAL A 21 7.37 1.29 -6.04
C VAL A 21 6.60 1.94 -7.19
N ASN A 22 5.56 1.28 -7.69
CA ASN A 22 4.70 1.82 -8.74
C ASN A 22 4.03 3.13 -8.32
N CYS A 23 3.53 3.23 -7.08
CA CYS A 23 2.93 4.47 -6.57
C CYS A 23 3.94 5.62 -6.49
N TYR A 24 5.18 5.36 -6.07
CA TYR A 24 6.25 6.39 -6.07
C TYR A 24 6.62 6.83 -7.49
N GLN A 25 6.72 5.89 -8.43
CA GLN A 25 6.99 6.20 -9.84
C GLN A 25 5.85 7.00 -10.48
N LEU A 26 4.60 6.62 -10.21
CA LEU A 26 3.41 7.31 -10.70
C LEU A 26 3.36 8.75 -10.18
N THR A 27 3.44 8.92 -8.87
CA THR A 27 3.31 10.25 -8.23
C THR A 27 4.46 11.19 -8.56
N SER A 28 5.61 10.69 -9.02
CA SER A 28 6.71 11.53 -9.51
C SER A 28 6.37 12.33 -10.79
N GLN A 29 5.29 11.94 -11.48
CA GLN A 29 4.83 12.56 -12.73
C GLN A 29 3.76 13.64 -12.48
N PHE A 30 3.27 13.78 -11.25
CA PHE A 30 2.19 14.72 -10.91
C PHE A 30 2.68 16.18 -10.90
N PRO A 31 1.77 17.16 -11.04
CA PRO A 31 2.10 18.57 -10.84
C PRO A 31 2.77 18.82 -9.48
N LYS A 32 3.74 19.74 -9.42
CA LYS A 32 4.47 20.06 -8.17
C LYS A 32 3.56 20.54 -7.04
N THR A 33 2.38 21.07 -7.37
CA THR A 33 1.36 21.47 -6.39
C THR A 33 0.82 20.29 -5.57
N GLU A 34 0.91 19.07 -6.10
CA GLU A 34 0.40 17.85 -5.45
C GLU A 34 1.43 17.13 -4.56
N ILE A 35 2.65 17.66 -4.41
CA ILE A 35 3.71 17.04 -3.59
C ILE A 35 3.19 16.77 -2.17
N TYR A 36 2.53 17.76 -1.55
CA TYR A 36 1.92 17.63 -0.22
C TYR A 36 0.44 17.24 -0.27
N GLY A 37 -0.14 17.14 -1.47
CA GLY A 37 -1.52 16.72 -1.73
C GLY A 37 -1.62 15.22 -1.99
N LEU A 38 -2.17 14.86 -3.16
CA LEU A 38 -2.44 13.47 -3.58
C LEU A 38 -1.17 12.62 -3.63
N SER A 39 -0.03 13.17 -4.03
CA SER A 39 1.24 12.43 -4.08
C SER A 39 1.58 11.85 -2.70
N SER A 40 1.54 12.69 -1.67
CA SER A 40 1.85 12.27 -0.30
C SER A 40 0.83 11.27 0.24
N GLN A 41 -0.45 11.42 -0.09
CA GLN A 41 -1.52 10.54 0.37
C GLN A 41 -1.41 9.14 -0.26
N ILE A 42 -1.17 9.07 -1.57
CA ILE A 42 -0.96 7.82 -2.31
C ILE A 42 0.28 7.09 -1.79
N GLN A 43 1.40 7.79 -1.63
CA GLN A 43 2.63 7.18 -1.11
C GLN A 43 2.42 6.63 0.30
N ARG A 44 1.82 7.40 1.22
CA ARG A 44 1.54 6.91 2.59
C ARG A 44 0.59 5.72 2.61
N ALA A 45 -0.53 5.79 1.89
CA ALA A 45 -1.49 4.70 1.82
C ALA A 45 -0.84 3.43 1.25
N SER A 46 -0.07 3.54 0.17
CA SER A 46 0.64 2.40 -0.43
C SER A 46 1.65 1.76 0.53
N VAL A 47 2.46 2.56 1.24
CA VAL A 47 3.49 2.08 2.20
C VAL A 47 2.85 1.39 3.40
N SER A 48 1.67 1.87 3.84
CA SER A 48 0.93 1.28 4.95
C SER A 48 0.52 -0.18 4.70
N ILE A 49 0.26 -0.56 3.45
CA ILE A 49 -0.21 -1.91 3.08
C ILE A 49 0.84 -2.99 3.43
N PRO A 50 2.05 -3.01 2.84
CA PRO A 50 3.05 -4.02 3.18
C PRO A 50 3.56 -3.87 4.62
N ALA A 51 3.56 -2.66 5.19
CA ALA A 51 3.94 -2.43 6.58
C ALA A 51 3.01 -3.16 7.54
N ASN A 52 1.69 -3.03 7.36
CA ASN A 52 0.71 -3.72 8.20
C ASN A 52 0.72 -5.24 7.98
N ILE A 53 0.93 -5.72 6.75
CA ILE A 53 1.08 -7.16 6.50
C ILE A 53 2.29 -7.72 7.27
N ALA A 54 3.43 -7.04 7.21
CA ALA A 54 4.64 -7.45 7.91
C ALA A 54 4.47 -7.39 9.44
N GLU A 55 3.91 -6.29 9.96
CA GLU A 55 3.67 -6.09 11.38
C GLU A 55 2.72 -7.17 11.91
N GLY A 56 1.60 -7.40 11.24
CA GLY A 56 0.63 -8.42 11.60
C GLY A 56 1.22 -9.83 11.62
N LYS A 57 2.02 -10.19 10.62
CA LYS A 57 2.70 -11.50 10.56
C LYS A 57 3.73 -11.69 11.68
N GLY A 58 4.28 -10.60 12.22
CA GLY A 58 5.16 -10.59 13.38
C GLY A 58 4.45 -10.70 14.74
N ARG A 59 3.11 -10.71 14.79
CA ARG A 59 2.36 -10.83 16.04
C ARG A 59 2.19 -12.29 16.46
N ASN A 60 2.08 -12.51 17.77
CA ASN A 60 1.97 -13.85 18.36
C ASN A 60 0.55 -14.45 18.28
N TYR A 61 -0.47 -13.60 18.15
CA TYR A 61 -1.87 -14.01 18.17
C TYR A 61 -2.53 -13.81 16.81
N LEU A 62 -3.34 -14.80 16.40
CA LEU A 62 -4.08 -14.75 15.13
C LEU A 62 -5.01 -13.53 15.05
N GLY A 63 -5.64 -13.13 16.16
CA GLY A 63 -6.52 -11.96 16.20
C GLY A 63 -5.79 -10.66 15.83
N ASP A 64 -4.55 -10.48 16.32
CA ASP A 64 -3.73 -9.33 15.95
C ASP A 64 -3.32 -9.37 14.48
N TYR A 65 -2.97 -10.56 13.97
CA TYR A 65 -2.65 -10.72 12.55
C TYR A 65 -3.84 -10.30 11.67
N ILE A 66 -5.04 -10.81 11.97
CA ILE A 66 -6.27 -10.45 11.25
C ILE A 66 -6.55 -8.95 11.34
N ARG A 67 -6.37 -8.33 12.52
CA ARG A 67 -6.56 -6.89 12.71
C ARG A 67 -5.63 -6.08 11.80
N HIS A 68 -4.34 -6.43 11.74
CA HIS A 68 -3.40 -5.76 10.86
C HIS A 68 -3.71 -5.99 9.37
N LEU A 69 -4.16 -7.18 8.98
CA LEU A 69 -4.63 -7.42 7.59
C LEU A 69 -5.86 -6.55 7.25
N SER A 70 -6.76 -6.35 8.21
CA SER A 70 -7.91 -5.44 8.04
C SER A 70 -7.45 -4.00 7.82
N ILE A 71 -6.46 -3.53 8.58
CA ILE A 71 -5.85 -2.20 8.39
C ILE A 71 -5.19 -2.09 7.01
N ALA A 72 -4.41 -3.10 6.60
CA ALA A 72 -3.79 -3.13 5.28
C ALA A 72 -4.84 -3.04 4.16
N ASN A 73 -5.96 -3.76 4.29
CA ASN A 73 -7.07 -3.68 3.34
C ASN A 73 -7.75 -2.31 3.35
N GLY A 74 -7.87 -1.66 4.52
CA GLY A 74 -8.33 -0.27 4.63
C GLY A 74 -7.44 0.69 3.84
N SER A 75 -6.11 0.62 4.03
CA SER A 75 -5.15 1.43 3.26
C SER A 75 -5.19 1.14 1.76
N LEU A 76 -5.46 -0.10 1.35
CA LEU A 76 -5.65 -0.43 -0.07
C LEU A 76 -6.89 0.27 -0.66
N LYS A 77 -8.00 0.32 0.08
CA LYS A 77 -9.23 1.00 -0.37
C LYS A 77 -9.07 2.51 -0.41
N GLU A 78 -8.33 3.08 0.52
CA GLU A 78 -7.93 4.48 0.50
C GLU A 78 -7.05 4.79 -0.72
N LEU A 79 -6.03 3.96 -0.99
CA LEU A 79 -5.18 4.10 -2.17
C LEU A 79 -5.99 4.05 -3.47
N GLU A 80 -6.86 3.05 -3.63
CA GLU A 80 -7.76 2.91 -4.79
C GLU A 80 -8.61 4.18 -4.98
N THR A 81 -9.17 4.72 -3.89
CA THR A 81 -9.94 5.96 -3.92
C THR A 81 -9.10 7.15 -4.41
N HIS A 82 -7.87 7.30 -3.92
CA HIS A 82 -6.98 8.37 -4.38
C HIS A 82 -6.59 8.21 -5.86
N LEU A 83 -6.37 6.99 -6.34
CA LEU A 83 -6.07 6.74 -7.75
C LEU A 83 -7.25 7.11 -8.67
N LEU A 84 -8.49 6.82 -8.24
CA LEU A 84 -9.69 7.27 -8.96
C LEU A 84 -9.84 8.79 -8.99
N ILE A 85 -9.38 9.50 -7.95
CA ILE A 85 -9.33 10.97 -7.94
C ILE A 85 -8.30 11.47 -8.95
N VAL A 86 -7.10 10.87 -8.98
CA VAL A 86 -6.04 11.20 -9.94
C VAL A 86 -6.53 11.02 -11.38
N GLU A 87 -7.25 9.94 -11.67
CA GLU A 87 -7.87 9.70 -12.99
C GLU A 87 -8.87 10.81 -13.35
N ARG A 88 -9.77 11.18 -12.42
CA ARG A 88 -10.75 12.27 -12.64
C ARG A 88 -10.14 13.65 -12.81
N LEU A 89 -8.94 13.86 -12.29
CA LEU A 89 -8.17 15.09 -12.44
C LEU A 89 -7.28 15.06 -13.69
N GLU A 90 -7.30 13.97 -14.46
CA GLU A 90 -6.51 13.79 -15.69
C GLU A 90 -5.00 13.99 -15.45
N TYR A 91 -4.51 13.57 -14.28
CA TYR A 91 -3.09 13.65 -13.93
C TYR A 91 -2.25 12.52 -14.54
N ILE A 92 -2.92 11.55 -15.16
CA ILE A 92 -2.35 10.38 -15.82
C ILE A 92 -3.13 10.14 -17.13
N GLU A 93 -2.43 9.71 -18.19
CA GLU A 93 -3.03 9.23 -19.44
C GLU A 93 -3.56 7.79 -19.31
#